data_AF-A0A150NIA1-F1
#
_entry.id   AF-A0A150NIA1-F1
#
_cell.length_a   1.000
_cell.length_b   1.000
_cell.length_c   1.000
_cell.angle_alpha   90.00
_cell.angle_beta   90.00
_cell.angle_gamma   90.00
#
_symmetry.space_group_name_H-M   'P 1'
#
loop_
_entity.id
_entity.type
_entity.pdbx_description
1 polymer ?
#
loop_
_entity_poly.entity_id
_entity_poly.type
_entity_poly.pdbx_seq_one_letter_code
_entity_poly.pdbx_strand_id
1 'polypeptide(L)'
;MNKRVKIVATLGPAVEIRGGKKFGDDGYWGEKLDVEASAKNIAKLIEAGANTFRFNFSHGDHQEQGDRMATVKLAEKLAGKKLVSFLILKVQKSVLNCLKEIQKSTLTQLVKKSVLQLNRESNQLVM
;
A
#
# COMPACT_ATOMS: atom_id res chain seq x y z
N MET A 1 12.26 -0.24 -32.22
CA MET A 1 13.39 0.18 -31.36
C MET A 1 13.38 -0.68 -30.10
N ASN A 2 14.35 -1.57 -29.90
CA ASN A 2 14.39 -2.39 -28.67
C ASN A 2 14.74 -1.49 -27.48
N LYS A 3 13.82 -1.38 -26.52
CA LYS A 3 14.04 -0.65 -25.26
C LYS A 3 15.19 -1.33 -24.50
N ARG A 4 16.27 -0.60 -24.24
CA ARG A 4 17.38 -1.07 -23.39
C ARG A 4 17.02 -1.02 -21.90
N VAL A 5 16.18 -0.06 -21.51
CA VAL A 5 15.73 0.14 -20.13
C VAL A 5 14.48 -0.70 -19.86
N LYS A 6 14.47 -1.40 -18.72
CA LYS A 6 13.34 -2.17 -18.24
C LYS A 6 12.43 -1.30 -17.37
N ILE A 7 11.13 -1.37 -17.59
CA ILE A 7 10.14 -0.62 -16.82
C ILE A 7 9.59 -1.54 -15.72
N VAL A 8 9.74 -1.11 -14.47
CA VAL A 8 9.14 -1.76 -13.29
C VAL A 8 7.89 -0.98 -12.91
N ALA A 9 6.73 -1.65 -12.93
CA ALA A 9 5.46 -1.08 -12.50
C ALA A 9 5.03 -1.69 -11.16
N THR A 10 4.69 -0.85 -10.18
CA THR A 10 4.09 -1.33 -8.92
C THR A 10 2.60 -1.53 -9.14
N LEU A 11 2.11 -2.75 -8.91
CA LEU A 11 0.68 -3.04 -8.98
C LEU A 11 0.00 -2.57 -7.70
N GLY A 12 -1.17 -1.97 -7.87
CA GLY A 12 -2.02 -1.54 -6.78
C GLY A 12 -3.47 -1.40 -7.24
N PRO A 13 -4.35 -0.92 -6.37
CA PRO A 13 -5.79 -0.87 -6.62
C PRO A 13 -6.20 -0.15 -7.92
N ALA A 14 -5.40 0.82 -8.40
CA ALA A 14 -5.70 1.60 -9.59
C ALA A 14 -5.82 0.79 -10.90
N VAL A 15 -5.22 -0.41 -10.94
CA VAL A 15 -5.31 -1.31 -12.12
C VAL A 15 -6.29 -2.45 -11.91
N GLU A 16 -6.89 -2.53 -10.73
CA GLU A 16 -7.86 -3.54 -10.32
C GLU A 16 -9.28 -3.05 -10.60
N ILE A 17 -10.13 -3.98 -11.02
CA ILE A 17 -11.57 -3.80 -11.13
C ILE A 17 -12.21 -4.68 -10.06
N ARG A 18 -13.11 -4.12 -9.25
CA ARG A 18 -13.86 -4.87 -8.23
C ARG A 18 -15.35 -4.68 -8.46
N GLY A 19 -16.08 -5.76 -8.74
CA GLY A 19 -17.52 -5.69 -9.05
C GLY A 19 -17.88 -4.68 -10.16
N GLY A 20 -17.02 -4.53 -11.18
CA GLY A 20 -17.17 -3.53 -12.25
C GLY A 20 -16.79 -2.09 -11.89
N LYS A 21 -16.39 -1.83 -10.64
CA LYS A 21 -15.99 -0.51 -10.13
C LYS A 21 -14.47 -0.33 -10.19
N LYS A 22 -14.05 0.92 -10.33
CA LYS A 22 -12.64 1.33 -10.31
C LYS A 22 -12.26 1.85 -8.94
N PHE A 23 -10.95 1.89 -8.69
CA PHE A 23 -10.43 2.51 -7.48
C PHE A 23 -10.84 3.99 -7.41
N GLY A 24 -11.51 4.37 -6.31
CA GLY A 24 -12.08 5.70 -6.10
C GLY A 24 -13.60 5.74 -6.15
N ASP A 25 -14.24 4.69 -6.69
CA ASP A 25 -15.71 4.60 -6.71
C ASP A 25 -16.27 4.12 -5.36
N ASP A 26 -17.49 4.58 -5.04
CA ASP A 26 -18.16 4.20 -3.81
C ASP A 26 -18.43 2.69 -3.73
N GLY A 27 -18.02 2.09 -2.61
CA GLY A 27 -18.14 0.66 -2.37
C GLY A 27 -17.11 -0.21 -3.10
N TYR A 28 -16.06 0.37 -3.69
CA TYR A 28 -14.95 -0.38 -4.32
C TYR A 28 -14.38 -1.50 -3.43
N TRP A 29 -14.20 -1.22 -2.13
CA TRP A 29 -13.64 -2.18 -1.17
C TRP A 29 -14.63 -3.27 -0.72
N GLY A 30 -15.93 -3.08 -0.96
CA GLY A 30 -16.97 -4.07 -0.61
C GLY A 30 -17.14 -5.18 -1.64
N GLU A 31 -16.57 -5.01 -2.83
CA GLU A 31 -16.72 -5.93 -3.95
C GLU A 31 -15.49 -6.84 -4.12
N LYS A 32 -15.70 -8.03 -4.69
CA LYS A 32 -14.61 -8.97 -5.00
C LYS A 32 -13.81 -8.52 -6.22
N LEU A 33 -12.53 -8.89 -6.24
CA LEU A 33 -11.63 -8.64 -7.35
C LEU A 33 -12.11 -9.39 -8.61
N ASP A 34 -12.33 -8.64 -9.69
CA ASP A 34 -12.59 -9.20 -11.00
C ASP A 34 -11.25 -9.51 -11.69
N VAL A 35 -10.88 -10.79 -11.65
CA VAL A 35 -9.63 -11.32 -12.19
C VAL A 35 -9.53 -11.10 -13.69
N GLU A 36 -10.62 -11.24 -14.45
CA GLU A 36 -10.57 -11.13 -15.90
C GLU A 36 -10.47 -9.68 -16.38
N ALA A 37 -11.30 -8.80 -15.82
CA ALA A 37 -11.27 -7.38 -16.16
C ALA A 37 -9.94 -6.74 -15.75
N SER A 38 -9.43 -7.09 -14.57
CA SER A 38 -8.13 -6.63 -14.09
C SER A 38 -6.99 -7.18 -14.96
N ALA A 39 -7.05 -8.45 -15.38
CA ALA A 39 -6.03 -9.04 -16.25
C ALA A 39 -5.95 -8.34 -17.61
N LYS A 40 -7.08 -7.91 -18.19
CA LYS A 40 -7.10 -7.11 -19.43
C LYS A 40 -6.40 -5.76 -19.27
N ASN A 41 -6.62 -5.07 -18.14
CA ASN A 41 -5.92 -3.81 -17.87
C ASN A 41 -4.41 -4.02 -17.69
N ILE A 42 -4.03 -5.07 -16.97
CA ILE A 42 -2.62 -5.41 -16.78
C ILE A 42 -1.99 -5.79 -18.13
N ALA A 43 -2.65 -6.57 -18.98
CA ALA A 43 -2.16 -6.93 -20.31
C ALA A 43 -1.85 -5.69 -21.17
N LYS A 44 -2.70 -4.65 -21.13
CA LYS A 44 -2.42 -3.37 -21.80
C LYS A 44 -1.13 -2.70 -21.29
N LEU A 45 -0.83 -2.80 -20.00
CA LEU A 45 0.43 -2.29 -19.44
C LEU A 45 1.65 -3.10 -19.94
N ILE A 46 1.48 -4.41 -20.12
CA ILE A 46 2.51 -5.28 -20.70
C ILE A 46 2.80 -4.88 -22.16
N GLU A 47 1.74 -4.63 -22.92
CA GLU A 47 1.84 -4.16 -24.31
C GLU A 47 2.48 -2.77 -24.40
N ALA A 48 2.14 -1.85 -23.49
CA ALA A 48 2.78 -0.54 -23.36
C ALA A 48 4.28 -0.62 -23.00
N GLY A 49 4.72 -1.77 -22.48
CA GLY A 49 6.13 -2.10 -22.26
C GLY A 49 6.54 -2.21 -20.80
N ALA A 50 5.61 -2.46 -19.88
CA ALA A 50 5.95 -2.93 -18.54
C ALA A 50 6.66 -4.29 -18.64
N ASN A 51 7.82 -4.42 -17.99
CA ASN A 51 8.63 -5.65 -18.02
C ASN A 51 8.56 -6.43 -16.71
N THR A 52 8.33 -5.72 -15.61
CA THR A 52 8.35 -6.30 -14.27
C THR A 52 7.22 -5.70 -13.46
N PHE A 53 6.45 -6.56 -12.81
CA PHE A 53 5.47 -6.13 -11.83
C PHE A 53 6.00 -6.32 -10.42
N ARG A 54 5.86 -5.27 -9.62
CA ARG A 54 6.21 -5.24 -8.21
C ARG A 54 4.95 -5.40 -7.38
N PHE A 55 4.91 -6.46 -6.57
CA PHE A 55 3.87 -6.67 -5.57
C PHE A 55 4.32 -6.10 -4.22
N ASN A 56 3.49 -5.24 -3.64
CA ASN A 56 3.76 -4.63 -2.35
C ASN A 56 2.88 -5.29 -1.26
N PHE A 57 3.44 -6.28 -0.55
CA PHE A 57 2.74 -7.03 0.50
C PHE A 57 2.68 -6.29 1.85
N SER A 58 3.05 -5.01 1.89
CA SER A 58 2.91 -4.22 3.12
C SER A 58 1.44 -3.95 3.50
N HIS A 59 0.50 -4.10 2.56
CA HIS A 59 -0.94 -3.86 2.70
C HIS A 59 -1.74 -4.96 1.96
N GLY A 60 -2.91 -5.32 2.50
CA GLY A 60 -3.83 -6.32 1.94
C GLY A 60 -3.78 -7.68 2.64
N ASP A 61 -4.84 -8.46 2.46
CA ASP A 61 -4.98 -9.82 3.00
C ASP A 61 -4.26 -10.87 2.11
N HIS A 62 -3.88 -12.01 2.69
CA HIS A 62 -3.22 -13.10 1.98
C HIS A 62 -4.06 -13.62 0.80
N GLN A 63 -5.38 -13.68 0.98
CA GLN A 63 -6.28 -14.17 -0.04
C GLN A 63 -6.36 -13.22 -1.25
N GLU A 64 -6.48 -11.91 -1.01
CA GLU A 64 -6.47 -10.90 -2.07
C GLU A 64 -5.15 -10.90 -2.87
N GLN A 65 -4.02 -11.15 -2.20
CA GLN A 65 -2.73 -11.25 -2.88
C GLN A 65 -2.65 -12.50 -3.78
N GLY A 66 -3.29 -13.60 -3.38
CA GLY A 66 -3.45 -14.79 -4.21
C GLY A 66 -4.20 -14.49 -5.51
N ASP A 67 -5.33 -13.80 -5.39
CA ASP A 67 -6.17 -13.42 -6.54
C ASP A 67 -5.45 -12.45 -7.49
N ARG A 68 -4.69 -11.49 -6.94
CA ARG A 68 -3.82 -10.61 -7.73
C ARG A 68 -2.75 -11.39 -8.50
N MET A 69 -2.17 -12.42 -7.89
CA MET A 69 -1.18 -13.25 -8.56
C MET A 69 -1.81 -14.11 -9.67
N ALA A 70 -3.02 -14.61 -9.47
CA ALA A 70 -3.79 -15.30 -10.52
C ALA A 70 -4.10 -14.35 -11.70
N THR A 71 -4.48 -13.11 -11.39
CA THR A 71 -4.73 -12.04 -12.37
C THR A 71 -3.50 -11.77 -13.24
N VAL A 72 -2.32 -11.63 -12.63
CA VAL A 72 -1.07 -11.39 -13.39
C VAL A 72 -0.72 -12.59 -14.27
N LYS A 73 -0.84 -13.83 -13.77
CA LYS A 73 -0.62 -15.04 -14.59
C LYS A 73 -1.56 -15.09 -15.79
N LEU A 74 -2.81 -14.66 -15.63
CA LEU A 74 -3.76 -14.56 -16.73
C LEU A 74 -3.35 -13.45 -17.72
N ALA A 75 -2.95 -12.29 -17.23
CA ALA A 75 -2.47 -11.19 -18.05
C ALA A 75 -1.21 -11.55 -18.87
N GLU A 76 -0.28 -12.32 -18.29
CA GLU A 76 0.89 -12.86 -19.01
C GLU A 76 0.50 -13.78 -20.17
N LYS A 77 -0.49 -14.66 -19.95
CA LYS A 77 -1.04 -15.52 -21.00
C LYS A 77 -1.70 -14.70 -22.10
N LEU A 78 -2.50 -13.69 -21.74
CA LEU A 78 -3.19 -12.81 -22.69
C LEU A 78 -2.20 -12.00 -23.53
N ALA A 79 -1.15 -11.46 -22.91
CA ALA A 79 -0.14 -10.65 -23.60
C ALA A 79 0.91 -11.48 -24.35
N GLY A 80 0.93 -12.81 -24.18
CA GLY A 80 1.91 -13.72 -24.79
C GLY A 80 3.36 -13.44 -24.37
N LYS A 81 3.58 -12.74 -23.26
CA LYS A 81 4.89 -12.30 -22.77
C LYS A 81 5.09 -12.73 -21.33
N LYS A 82 6.18 -13.45 -21.08
CA LYS A 82 6.60 -13.83 -19.73
C LYS A 82 7.19 -12.62 -19.02
N LEU A 83 6.65 -12.26 -17.86
CA LEU A 83 7.19 -11.19 -17.05
C LEU A 83 8.00 -11.75 -15.89
N VAL A 84 8.83 -10.89 -15.32
CA VAL A 84 9.47 -11.17 -14.05
C VAL A 84 8.67 -10.44 -12.99
N SER A 85 8.09 -11.16 -12.04
CA SER A 85 7.40 -10.58 -10.88
C SER A 85 8.32 -10.65 -9.67
N PHE A 86 8.49 -9.54 -8.94
CA PHE A 86 9.26 -9.52 -7.69
C PHE A 86 8.41 -9.10 -6.50
N LEU A 87 8.66 -9.80 -5.40
CA LEU A 87 8.02 -9.61 -4.10
C LEU A 87 8.87 -8.69 -3.22
N ILE A 88 8.27 -7.62 -2.67
CA ILE A 88 8.92 -6.87 -1.59
C ILE A 88 8.29 -7.28 -0.26
N LEU A 89 9.11 -7.89 0.59
CA LEU A 89 8.80 -8.12 2.01
C LEU A 89 8.89 -6.81 2.79
N LYS A 90 8.03 -6.64 3.80
CA LYS A 90 7.98 -5.44 4.63
C LYS A 90 9.31 -5.29 5.38
N VAL A 91 10.10 -4.26 5.07
CA VAL A 91 11.17 -3.79 5.97
C VAL A 91 10.49 -3.30 7.26
N GLN A 92 11.07 -3.58 8.44
CA GLN A 92 10.51 -3.28 9.76
C GLN A 92 10.27 -1.78 10.01
N LYS A 93 9.24 -1.22 9.38
CA LYS A 93 8.84 0.18 9.50
C LYS A 93 7.74 0.39 10.53
N SER A 94 6.98 -0.66 10.89
CA SER A 94 5.95 -0.58 11.93
C SER A 94 6.53 -0.36 13.32
N VAL A 95 7.65 -1.04 13.65
CA VAL A 95 8.35 -0.87 14.93
C VAL A 95 8.85 0.56 15.08
N LEU A 96 9.46 1.13 14.03
CA LEU A 96 9.95 2.50 14.04
C LEU A 96 8.82 3.53 14.18
N ASN A 97 7.70 3.32 13.48
CA ASN A 97 6.56 4.24 13.58
C ASN A 97 5.86 4.15 14.95
N CYS A 98 5.72 2.94 15.51
CA CYS A 98 5.20 2.73 16.86
C CYS A 98 6.05 3.46 17.91
N LEU A 99 7.38 3.34 17.81
CA LEU A 99 8.31 4.03 18.71
C LEU A 99 8.18 5.56 18.63
N LYS A 100 8.02 6.12 17.42
CA LYS A 100 7.84 7.57 17.23
C LYS A 100 6.54 8.09 17.86
N GLU A 101 5.44 7.36 17.69
CA GLU A 101 4.15 7.73 18.29
C GLU A 101 4.18 7.62 19.82
N ILE A 102 4.78 6.55 20.35
CA ILE A 102 4.98 6.38 21.79
C ILE A 102 5.79 7.56 22.34
N GLN A 103 6.96 7.88 21.76
CA GLN A 103 7.79 9.00 22.19
C GLN A 103 7.04 10.35 22.19
N LYS A 104 6.27 10.62 21.13
CA LYS A 104 5.48 11.85 21.00
C LYS A 104 4.40 11.95 22.07
N SER A 105 3.70 10.84 22.35
CA SER A 105 2.68 10.78 23.40
C SER A 105 3.26 11.00 24.80
N THR A 106 4.42 10.38 25.09
CA THR A 106 5.07 10.47 26.40
C THR A 106 5.59 11.88 26.65
N LEU A 107 6.20 12.51 25.65
CA LEU A 107 6.67 13.90 25.73
C LEU A 107 5.51 14.86 26.01
N THR A 108 4.39 14.69 25.32
CA THR A 108 3.20 15.53 25.50
C THR A 108 2.62 15.43 26.91
N GLN A 109 2.58 14.21 27.48
CA GLN A 109 2.10 13.99 28.85
C GLN A 109 3.02 14.61 29.90
N LEU A 110 4.34 14.44 29.72
CA LEU A 110 5.34 15.05 30.61
C LEU A 110 5.25 16.57 30.62
N VAL A 111 5.19 17.21 29.44
CA VAL A 111 5.06 18.66 29.34
C VAL A 111 3.78 19.16 29.99
N LYS A 112 2.63 18.52 29.75
CA LYS A 112 1.36 18.89 30.40
C LYS A 112 1.43 18.78 31.91
N LYS A 113 2.04 17.71 32.44
CA LYS A 113 2.19 17.49 33.87
C LYS A 113 3.07 18.57 34.51
N SER A 114 4.19 18.93 33.87
CA SER A 114 5.08 19.99 34.35
C SER A 114 4.41 21.36 34.34
N VAL A 115 3.65 21.70 33.28
CA VAL A 115 2.91 22.97 33.22
C VAL A 115 1.84 23.05 34.32
N LEU A 116 1.10 21.96 34.57
CA LEU A 116 0.11 21.90 35.65
C LEU A 116 0.76 22.03 37.03
N GLN A 117 1.93 21.42 37.23
CA GLN A 117 2.70 21.51 38.46
C GLN A 117 3.13 22.97 38.71
N LEU A 118 3.75 23.62 37.72
CA LEU A 118 4.19 25.02 37.81
C LEU A 118 3.02 25.98 38.07
N ASN A 119 1.87 25.75 37.45
CA ASN A 119 0.67 26.55 37.71
C ASN A 119 0.14 26.37 39.14
N ARG A 120 0.19 25.15 39.70
CA ARG A 120 -0.20 24.92 41.11
C ARG A 120 0.75 25.61 42.07
N GLU A 121 2.06 25.48 41.85
CA GLU A 121 3.09 26.12 42.67
C GLU A 121 2.99 27.64 42.59
N SER A 122 2.77 28.20 41.40
CA SER A 122 2.55 29.65 41.21
C SER A 122 1.31 30.13 41.96
N ASN A 123 0.19 29.39 41.91
CA ASN A 123 -1.02 29.76 42.63
C ASN A 123 -0.88 29.65 44.16
N GLN A 124 -0.02 28.77 44.66
CA GLN A 124 0.29 28.67 46.09
C GLN A 124 1.16 29.82 46.61
N LEU A 125 1.96 30.44 45.73
CA LEU A 125 2.83 31.58 46.08
C LEU A 125 2.10 32.94 46.02
N VAL A 126 0.94 33.00 45.37
CA VAL A 126 0.14 34.22 45.18
C VAL A 126 -0.95 34.37 46.26
N MET A 127 -1.18 33.34 47.09
CA MET A 127 -2.02 33.41 48.30
C MET A 127 -1.18 33.58 49.56
#